data_AF-D8EZ98-F1
#
_entry.id   AF-D8EZ98-F1
#
_cell.length_a   1.000
_cell.length_b   1.000
_cell.length_c   1.000
_cell.angle_alpha   90.00
_cell.angle_beta   90.00
_cell.angle_gamma   90.00
#
_symmetry.space_group_name_H-M   'P 1'
#
loop_
_entity.id
_entity.type
_entity.pdbx_description
1 polymer ?
#
loop_
_entity_poly.entity_id
_entity_poly.type
_entity_poly.pdbx_seq_one_letter_code
_entity_poly.pdbx_strand_id
1 'polypeptide(L)'
;MGEGRMNVLKPNLKATVITLLEKGLSQREINRKTGINRKTIRRYAQLHHRAIFEETESSIYPTLEGVDTGSSVLPVQNPPPRPPALENPPKNG
;
A
#
# COMPACT_ATOMS: atom_id res chain seq x y z
N MET A 1 -34.96 -7.49 -11.22
CA MET A 1 -33.51 -7.75 -11.20
C MET A 1 -32.82 -6.40 -11.11
N GLY A 2 -32.38 -6.02 -9.91
CA GLY A 2 -31.68 -4.75 -9.71
C GLY A 2 -30.32 -4.86 -10.36
N GLU A 3 -30.18 -4.29 -11.56
CA GLU A 3 -28.89 -4.10 -12.21
C GLU A 3 -28.02 -3.32 -11.24
N GLY A 4 -27.06 -4.01 -10.61
CA GLY A 4 -26.09 -3.40 -9.73
C GLY A 4 -25.30 -2.42 -10.57
N ARG A 5 -25.77 -1.17 -10.63
CA ARG A 5 -25.13 -0.08 -11.36
C ARG A 5 -23.73 0.03 -10.80
N MET A 6 -22.76 -0.57 -11.49
CA MET A 6 -21.37 -0.33 -11.20
C MET A 6 -21.18 1.16 -11.39
N ASN A 7 -21.03 1.91 -10.30
CA ASN A 7 -20.65 3.31 -10.38
C ASN A 7 -19.22 3.35 -10.92
N VAL A 8 -19.13 3.31 -12.23
CA VAL A 8 -17.89 3.43 -12.96
C VAL A 8 -17.53 4.90 -13.04
N LEU A 9 -16.28 5.13 -12.72
CA LEU A 9 -15.63 6.40 -12.93
C LEU A 9 -15.86 6.86 -14.38
N LYS A 10 -16.14 8.14 -14.60
CA LYS A 10 -16.30 8.71 -15.96
C LYS A 10 -15.10 8.29 -16.84
N PRO A 11 -15.28 7.98 -18.13
CA PRO A 11 -14.20 7.48 -18.99
C PRO A 11 -12.93 8.36 -18.94
N ASN A 12 -13.09 9.69 -18.95
CA ASN A 12 -11.99 10.65 -18.88
C ASN A 12 -11.18 10.52 -17.58
N LEU A 13 -11.88 10.34 -16.45
CA LEU A 13 -11.25 10.14 -15.16
C LEU A 13 -10.57 8.77 -15.08
N LYS A 14 -11.14 7.73 -15.71
CA LYS A 14 -10.52 6.40 -15.81
C LYS A 14 -9.19 6.48 -16.57
N ALA A 15 -9.18 7.11 -17.74
CA ALA A 15 -7.97 7.31 -18.52
C ALA A 15 -6.90 8.07 -17.70
N THR A 16 -7.31 9.12 -16.98
CA THR A 16 -6.40 9.88 -16.12
C THR A 16 -5.79 9.02 -15.02
N VAL A 17 -6.58 8.19 -14.34
CA VAL A 17 -6.05 7.28 -13.30
C VAL A 17 -5.07 6.27 -13.89
N ILE A 18 -5.39 5.67 -15.04
CA ILE A 18 -4.52 4.69 -15.72
C ILE A 18 -3.19 5.34 -16.09
N THR A 19 -3.22 6.49 -16.77
CA THR A 19 -2.00 7.22 -17.16
C THR A 19 -1.15 7.65 -15.96
N LEU A 20 -1.77 8.01 -14.83
CA LEU A 20 -1.02 8.35 -13.62
C LEU A 20 -0.39 7.11 -12.96
N LEU A 21 -1.04 5.95 -13.05
CA LEU A 21 -0.48 4.68 -12.58
C LEU A 21 0.69 4.22 -13.46
N GLU A 22 0.58 4.33 -14.78
CA GLU A 22 1.67 4.04 -15.74
C GLU A 22 2.90 4.92 -15.49
N LYS A 23 2.68 6.19 -15.12
CA LYS A 23 3.75 7.12 -14.72
C LYS A 23 4.38 6.81 -13.36
N GLY A 24 3.91 5.77 -12.66
CA GLY A 24 4.44 5.35 -11.36
C GLY A 24 4.01 6.22 -10.18
N LEU A 25 2.97 7.06 -10.31
CA LEU A 25 2.50 7.86 -9.18
C LEU A 25 1.82 6.98 -8.12
N SER A 26 2.00 7.34 -6.85
CA SER A 26 1.35 6.63 -5.76
C SER A 26 -0.16 6.88 -5.74
N GLN A 27 -0.93 5.90 -5.25
CA GLN A 27 -2.39 6.02 -5.13
C GLN A 27 -2.84 7.25 -4.31
N ARG A 28 -2.00 7.68 -3.35
CA ARG A 28 -2.25 8.87 -2.51
C ARG A 28 -2.09 10.16 -3.30
N GLU A 29 -1.09 10.25 -4.15
CA GLU A 29 -0.89 11.41 -5.03
C GLU A 29 -2.00 11.51 -6.07
N ILE A 30 -2.42 10.38 -6.64
CA ILE A 30 -3.53 10.33 -7.58
C ILE A 30 -4.82 10.83 -6.91
N ASN A 31 -5.09 10.41 -5.66
CA ASN A 31 -6.24 10.91 -4.89
C ASN A 31 -6.18 12.44 -4.69
N ARG A 32 -5.02 12.98 -4.33
CA ARG A 32 -4.84 14.44 -4.15
C ARG A 32 -5.05 15.22 -5.45
N LYS A 33 -4.58 14.70 -6.58
CA LYS A 33 -4.69 15.38 -7.89
C LYS A 33 -6.06 15.28 -8.53
N THR A 34 -6.72 14.13 -8.39
CA THR A 34 -7.96 13.82 -9.12
C THR A 34 -9.22 13.90 -8.26
N GLY A 35 -9.08 13.94 -6.93
CA GLY A 35 -10.21 13.85 -5.98
C GLY A 35 -10.86 12.47 -5.92
N ILE A 36 -10.35 11.48 -6.68
CA ILE A 36 -10.93 10.14 -6.75
C ILE A 36 -10.59 9.38 -5.48
N ASN A 37 -11.58 8.68 -4.91
CA ASN A 37 -11.35 7.88 -3.72
C ASN A 37 -10.25 6.83 -3.95
N ARG A 38 -9.32 6.74 -3.00
CA ARG A 38 -8.18 5.81 -3.03
C ARG A 38 -8.59 4.35 -3.23
N LYS A 39 -9.77 3.92 -2.74
CA LYS A 39 -10.29 2.55 -3.00
C LYS A 39 -10.56 2.28 -4.48
N THR A 40 -11.02 3.29 -5.20
CA THR A 40 -11.30 3.22 -6.63
C THR A 40 -10.00 3.15 -7.41
N ILE A 41 -9.03 4.00 -7.05
CA ILE A 41 -7.69 3.98 -7.64
C ILE A 41 -7.03 2.60 -7.43
N ARG A 42 -7.13 2.03 -6.21
CA ARG A 42 -6.63 0.68 -5.92
C ARG A 42 -7.23 -0.40 -6.83
N ARG A 43 -8.54 -0.37 -7.06
CA ARG A 43 -9.21 -1.33 -7.95
C ARG A 43 -8.70 -1.21 -9.39
N TYR A 44 -8.50 0.02 -9.87
CA TYR A 44 -7.92 0.24 -11.20
C TYR A 44 -6.46 -0.20 -11.30
N ALA A 45 -5.65 0.00 -10.27
CA ALA A 45 -4.28 -0.51 -10.23
C ALA A 45 -4.21 -2.04 -10.32
N GLN A 46 -5.10 -2.75 -9.61
CA GLN A 46 -5.20 -4.21 -9.70
C GLN A 46 -5.59 -4.68 -11.11
N LEU A 47 -6.59 -4.03 -11.72
CA LEU A 47 -6.99 -4.33 -13.09
C LEU A 47 -5.88 -4.04 -14.11
N HIS A 48 -5.15 -2.95 -13.90
CA HIS A 48 -4.03 -2.55 -14.75
C HIS A 48 -2.88 -3.56 -14.67
N HIS A 49 -2.47 -3.98 -13.47
CA HIS A 49 -1.50 -5.06 -13.32
C HIS A 49 -2.00 -6.35 -13.96
N ARG A 50 -3.27 -6.74 -13.76
CA ARG A 50 -3.83 -7.94 -14.39
C ARG A 50 -3.75 -7.89 -15.92
N ALA A 51 -4.08 -6.75 -16.52
CA ALA A 51 -4.01 -6.55 -17.96
C ALA A 51 -2.57 -6.62 -18.49
N ILE A 52 -1.61 -6.02 -17.79
CA ILE A 52 -0.18 -6.15 -18.12
C ILE A 52 0.25 -7.62 -18.03
N PHE A 53 -0.12 -8.31 -16.95
CA PHE A 53 0.21 -9.73 -16.77
C PHE A 53 -0.37 -10.57 -17.91
N GLU A 54 -1.64 -10.39 -18.29
CA GLU A 54 -2.25 -11.12 -19.42
C GLU A 54 -1.59 -10.81 -20.79
N GLU A 55 -1.06 -9.60 -21.00
CA GLU A 55 -0.26 -9.26 -22.19
C GLU A 55 1.12 -9.96 -22.15
N THR A 56 1.78 -9.98 -20.99
CA THR A 56 3.10 -10.58 -20.79
C THR A 56 3.09 -12.11 -20.64
N GLU A 57 1.96 -12.74 -20.33
CA GLU A 57 1.81 -14.21 -20.26
C GLU A 57 1.82 -14.87 -21.65
N SER A 58 1.88 -14.07 -22.74
CA SER A 58 2.39 -14.52 -24.05
C SER A 58 3.88 -14.92 -24.01
N SER A 59 4.59 -14.60 -22.93
CA SER A 59 5.98 -14.96 -22.69
C SER A 59 6.21 -15.24 -21.19
N ILE A 60 5.68 -16.38 -20.75
CA ILE A 60 6.23 -17.28 -19.73
C ILE A 60 6.58 -16.69 -18.33
N TYR A 61 5.75 -17.10 -17.36
CA TYR A 61 5.94 -17.15 -15.89
C TYR A 61 5.32 -16.02 -15.03
N PRO A 62 4.29 -16.35 -14.22
CA PRO A 62 3.77 -15.45 -13.18
C PRO A 62 4.62 -15.62 -11.93
N THR A 63 5.67 -14.82 -11.77
CA THR A 63 6.23 -14.55 -10.45
C THR A 63 5.68 -13.21 -9.97
N LEU A 64 4.39 -13.18 -9.65
CA LEU A 64 3.82 -12.14 -8.79
C LEU A 64 4.19 -12.49 -7.34
N GLU A 65 5.46 -12.29 -6.99
CA GLU A 65 5.87 -12.28 -5.59
C GLU A 65 5.17 -11.09 -4.92
N GLY A 66 4.33 -11.43 -3.93
CA GLY A 66 3.43 -10.50 -3.29
C GLY A 66 4.16 -9.31 -2.68
N VAL A 67 3.90 -8.12 -3.22
CA VAL A 67 4.04 -6.86 -2.49
C VAL A 67 2.92 -6.76 -1.44
N ASP A 68 2.99 -7.64 -0.46
CA ASP A 68 2.55 -7.36 0.88
C ASP A 68 3.78 -6.88 1.66
N THR A 69 4.11 -5.59 1.54
CA THR A 69 4.91 -4.92 2.58
C THR A 69 4.03 -4.73 3.82
N GLY A 70 3.48 -5.85 4.30
CA GLY A 70 2.86 -6.07 5.59
C GLY A 70 3.87 -6.72 6.52
N SER A 71 5.08 -6.17 6.61
CA SER A 71 5.96 -6.41 7.75
C SER A 71 6.96 -5.26 7.83
N SER A 72 6.50 -4.13 8.37
CA SER A 72 7.40 -3.36 9.22
C SER A 72 7.75 -4.30 10.36
N VAL A 73 8.88 -5.01 10.23
CA VAL A 73 9.57 -5.54 11.40
C VAL A 73 9.84 -4.30 12.23
N LEU A 74 8.99 -4.08 13.23
CA LEU A 74 9.28 -3.21 14.35
C LEU A 74 10.74 -3.55 14.72
N PRO A 75 11.68 -2.60 14.75
CA PRO A 75 12.80 -2.83 15.64
C PRO A 75 12.13 -2.92 17.01
N VAL A 76 11.87 -4.13 17.49
CA VAL A 76 11.63 -4.38 18.90
C VAL A 76 12.98 -4.13 19.55
N GLN A 77 13.33 -2.85 19.63
CA GLN A 77 14.43 -2.38 20.43
C GLN A 77 13.87 -2.41 21.85
N ASN A 78 13.93 -3.61 22.44
CA ASN A 78 13.72 -3.75 23.87
C ASN A 78 14.63 -2.71 24.54
N PRO A 79 14.09 -1.83 25.40
CA PRO A 79 14.94 -0.92 26.15
C PRO A 79 15.97 -1.74 26.93
N PRO A 80 17.23 -1.26 27.04
CA PRO A 80 18.24 -1.98 27.78
C PRO A 80 17.74 -2.28 29.21
N PRO A 81 18.08 -3.44 29.79
CA PRO A 81 17.67 -3.80 31.13
C PRO A 81 18.13 -2.71 32.12
N ARG A 82 17.22 -2.26 32.99
CA ARG A 82 17.53 -1.28 34.02
C ARG A 82 18.63 -1.86 34.92
N PRO A 83 19.75 -1.14 35.15
CA PRO A 83 20.75 -1.60 36.12
C PRO A 83 20.10 -1.71 37.51
N PRO A 84 20.53 -2.69 38.34
CA PRO A 84 20.01 -2.83 39.70
C PRO A 84 20.20 -1.51 40.45
N ALA A 85 19.19 -1.13 41.23
CA ALA A 85 19.24 0.09 42.04
C ALA A 85 20.48 0.02 42.95
N LEU A 86 21.32 1.04 42.90
CA LEU A 86 22.34 1.25 43.91
C LEU A 86 21.61 1.53 45.22
N GLU A 87 21.45 0.51 46.06
CA GLU A 87 21.03 0.68 47.44
C GLU A 87 22.06 1.61 48.10
N ASN A 88 21.65 2.84 48.41
CA ASN A 88 22.51 3.77 49.12
C ASN A 88 22.84 3.15 50.49
N PRO A 89 24.14 2.98 50.83
CA PRO A 89 24.55 2.55 52.17
C PRO A 89 24.21 3.64 53.22
N PRO A 90 24.21 3.29 54.51
CA PRO A 90 23.30 3.83 55.52
C PRO A 90 23.54 5.31 55.83
N LYS A 91 22.45 6.04 56.06
CA LYS A 91 22.51 7.39 56.64
C LYS A 91 22.63 7.23 58.15
N ASN A 92 23.85 7.45 58.65
CA ASN A 92 24.16 7.45 60.08
C ASN A 92 23.23 8.41 60.84
N GLY A 93 22.76 7.96 62.00
CA GLY A 93 22.15 8.74 63.08
C GLY A 93 22.56 8.13 64.40
#